data_AF-A0AAD1ZFR6-F1
#
_entry.id   AF-A0AAD1ZFR6-F1
#
_cell.length_a   1.000
_cell.length_b   1.000
_cell.length_c   1.000
_cell.angle_alpha   90.00
_cell.angle_beta   90.00
_cell.angle_gamma   90.00
#
_symmetry.space_group_name_H-M   'P 1'
#
loop_
_entity.id
_entity.type
_entity.pdbx_description
1 polymer ?
#
loop_
_entity_poly.entity_id
_entity_poly.type
_entity_poly.pdbx_seq_one_letter_code
_entity_poly.pdbx_strand_id
1 'polypeptide(L)'
;MVGGFFRLEELQVLDIKFLHGCPTPTIVVLYQDNKDARHVQTYEVALRDKDFIEGPWSQNNLNNGAELLIPVPPLLCGVLIIGEETIVYCSASAFKAIPIRPSITKAYGTIDANGSRYLLGDHSCLLHLLVITHEKERTFLGYQTAMCPRGMLLIQIICLSHPVELEAARTWMIVQLLMVLLQVQIKMHGRLFRKKLWFKL
;
A
#
# COMPACT_ATOMS: atom_id res chain seq x y z
N MET A 1 8.80 -5.08 29.96
CA MET A 1 9.81 -4.95 28.88
C MET A 1 10.65 -3.74 29.19
N VAL A 2 11.97 -3.90 29.38
CA VAL A 2 12.89 -2.76 29.43
C VAL A 2 13.05 -2.28 27.99
N GLY A 3 12.56 -1.09 27.67
CA GLY A 3 12.68 -0.51 26.33
C GLY A 3 14.15 -0.25 26.00
N GLY A 4 14.61 -0.71 24.83
CA GLY A 4 15.90 -0.34 24.25
C GLY A 4 15.68 0.70 23.15
N PHE A 5 16.58 1.67 23.06
CA PHE A 5 16.61 2.63 21.96
C PHE A 5 17.61 2.15 20.92
N PHE A 6 17.19 2.14 19.65
CA PHE A 6 18.06 1.89 18.51
C PHE A 6 18.36 3.23 17.85
N ARG A 7 19.61 3.45 17.45
CA ARG A 7 20.00 4.65 16.72
C ARG A 7 19.77 4.42 15.23
N LEU A 8 19.08 5.34 14.58
CA LEU A 8 18.90 5.35 13.13
C LEU A 8 19.69 6.52 12.54
N GLU A 9 20.29 6.32 11.37
CA GLU A 9 21.12 7.35 10.72
C GLU A 9 20.28 8.43 10.04
N GLU A 10 19.10 8.05 9.53
CA GLU A 10 18.16 8.93 8.84
C GLU A 10 17.50 9.91 9.82
N LEU A 11 17.76 11.21 9.64
CA LEU A 11 17.25 12.26 10.52
C LEU A 11 15.78 12.61 10.27
N GLN A 12 15.30 12.49 9.04
CA GLN A 12 13.91 12.80 8.66
C GLN A 12 13.19 11.57 8.14
N VAL A 13 12.75 10.72 9.06
CA VAL A 13 11.91 9.56 8.75
C VAL A 13 10.47 9.99 8.52
N LEU A 14 9.88 9.57 7.40
CA LEU A 14 8.50 9.83 7.02
C LEU A 14 7.56 8.68 7.41
N ASP A 15 7.98 7.44 7.15
CA ASP A 15 7.25 6.24 7.57
C ASP A 15 8.22 5.05 7.76
N ILE A 16 7.84 4.12 8.65
CA ILE A 16 8.60 2.92 8.98
C ILE A 16 7.66 1.73 9.13
N LYS A 17 8.03 0.58 8.58
CA LYS A 17 7.24 -0.66 8.63
C LYS A 17 8.14 -1.89 8.73
N PHE A 18 7.66 -2.96 9.37
CA PHE A 18 8.28 -4.28 9.25
C PHE A 18 7.93 -4.92 7.91
N LEU A 19 8.91 -5.55 7.27
CA LEU A 19 8.73 -6.35 6.08
C LEU A 19 8.33 -7.79 6.43
N HIS A 20 7.57 -8.42 5.53
CA HIS A 20 7.22 -9.84 5.61
C HIS A 20 8.23 -10.70 4.84
N GLY A 21 8.35 -11.98 5.24
CA GLY A 21 9.16 -12.97 4.53
C GLY A 21 10.67 -12.82 4.70
N CYS A 22 11.12 -12.02 5.66
CA CYS A 22 12.54 -11.85 5.99
C CYS A 22 12.98 -12.91 7.03
N PRO A 23 14.20 -13.50 6.91
CA PRO A 23 14.73 -14.45 7.88
C PRO A 23 14.96 -13.84 9.26
N THR A 24 15.39 -12.59 9.29
CA THR A 24 15.55 -11.75 10.47
C THR A 24 14.48 -10.65 10.46
N PRO A 25 14.12 -10.06 11.61
CA PRO A 25 13.21 -8.92 11.63
C PRO A 25 13.82 -7.78 10.82
N THR A 26 13.18 -7.40 9.72
CA THR A 26 13.66 -6.34 8.82
C THR A 26 12.65 -5.21 8.79
N ILE A 27 13.12 -3.99 8.98
CA ILE A 27 12.34 -2.77 8.78
C ILE A 27 12.67 -2.16 7.41
N VAL A 28 11.70 -1.43 6.89
CA VAL A 28 11.87 -0.54 5.76
C VAL A 28 11.58 0.88 6.23
N VAL A 29 12.48 1.81 5.90
CA VAL A 29 12.46 3.21 6.33
C VAL A 29 12.33 4.08 5.09
N LEU A 30 11.25 4.86 5.02
CA LEU A 30 11.09 5.94 4.06
C LEU A 30 11.56 7.23 4.73
N TYR A 31 12.51 7.91 4.11
CA TYR A 31 13.11 9.12 4.67
C TYR A 31 13.33 10.18 3.60
N GLN A 32 13.51 11.42 4.07
CA GLN A 32 13.88 12.58 3.26
C GLN A 32 15.32 12.99 3.59
N ASP A 33 16.14 13.21 2.56
CA ASP A 33 17.50 13.70 2.75
C ASP A 33 17.56 15.24 2.86
N ASN A 34 18.76 15.78 3.07
CA ASN A 34 18.99 17.22 3.18
C ASN A 34 18.78 18.01 1.87
N LYS A 35 18.47 17.32 0.76
CA LYS A 35 18.16 17.90 -0.55
C LYS A 35 16.68 17.73 -0.91
N ASP A 36 15.86 17.39 0.08
CA ASP A 36 14.42 17.12 -0.06
C ASP A 36 14.09 15.93 -0.99
N ALA A 37 15.07 15.07 -1.30
CA ALA A 37 14.84 13.85 -2.06
C ALA A 37 14.39 12.73 -1.11
N ARG A 38 13.42 11.93 -1.57
CA ARG A 38 12.87 10.82 -0.79
C ARG A 38 13.50 9.50 -1.21
N HIS A 39 13.83 8.68 -0.22
CA HIS A 39 14.52 7.41 -0.38
C HIS A 39 13.93 6.35 0.54
N VAL A 40 14.14 5.09 0.19
CA VAL A 40 13.82 3.95 1.04
C VAL A 40 15.07 3.12 1.30
N GLN A 41 15.31 2.80 2.56
CA GLN A 41 16.39 1.93 3.03
C GLN A 41 15.82 0.79 3.87
N THR A 42 16.35 -0.41 3.73
CA THR A 42 16.01 -1.53 4.63
C THR A 42 17.08 -1.72 5.69
N TYR A 43 16.68 -2.18 6.86
CA TYR A 43 17.56 -2.54 7.96
C TYR A 43 17.13 -3.83 8.63
N GLU A 44 18.09 -4.70 8.92
CA GLU A 44 17.88 -5.83 9.82
C GLU A 44 18.04 -5.39 11.28
N VAL A 45 17.13 -5.84 12.14
CA VAL A 45 17.14 -5.49 13.56
C VAL A 45 17.98 -6.50 14.34
N ALA A 46 19.20 -6.11 14.68
CA ALA A 46 20.09 -6.91 15.52
C ALA A 46 19.71 -6.76 17.00
N LEU A 47 18.72 -7.55 17.44
CA LEU A 47 18.19 -7.48 18.82
C LEU A 47 19.25 -7.70 19.92
N ARG A 48 20.30 -8.45 19.62
CA ARG A 48 21.39 -8.74 20.58
C ARG A 48 22.29 -7.52 20.78
N ASP A 49 22.71 -6.93 19.68
CA ASP A 49 23.65 -5.79 19.66
C ASP A 49 22.91 -4.45 19.84
N LYS A 50 21.57 -4.48 19.79
CA LYS A 50 20.67 -3.31 19.86
C LYS A 50 21.00 -2.29 18.78
N ASP A 51 21.27 -2.79 17.58
CA ASP A 51 21.67 -1.98 16.44
C ASP A 51 20.89 -2.35 15.17
N PHE A 52 20.97 -1.48 14.17
CA PHE A 52 20.48 -1.74 12.83
C PHE A 52 21.63 -2.11 11.91
N ILE A 53 21.48 -3.22 11.19
CA ILE A 53 22.42 -3.64 10.14
C ILE A 53 21.78 -3.30 8.80
N GLU A 54 22.57 -2.80 7.84
CA GLU A 54 22.06 -2.55 6.49
C GLU A 54 21.35 -3.79 5.94
N GLY A 55 20.12 -3.57 5.48
CA GLY A 55 19.25 -4.61 4.99
C GLY A 55 19.54 -4.99 3.54
N PRO A 56 18.74 -5.93 3.00
CA PRO A 56 19.03 -6.57 1.71
C PRO A 56 18.94 -5.63 0.49
N TRP A 57 18.26 -4.49 0.59
CA TRP A 57 18.09 -3.58 -0.55
C TRP A 57 17.76 -2.15 -0.14
N SER A 58 17.96 -1.22 -1.09
CA SER A 58 17.65 0.19 -0.97
C SER A 58 17.14 0.75 -2.29
N GLN A 59 16.41 1.86 -2.22
CA GLN A 59 15.91 2.56 -3.39
C GLN A 59 15.98 4.07 -3.19
N ASN A 60 16.77 4.72 -4.06
CA ASN A 60 16.96 6.16 -4.02
C ASN A 60 16.06 6.89 -5.02
N ASN A 61 15.91 8.20 -4.83
CA ASN A 61 15.25 9.14 -5.75
C ASN A 61 13.80 8.73 -6.08
N LEU A 62 13.03 8.41 -5.04
CA LEU A 62 11.59 8.26 -5.15
C LEU A 62 10.92 9.60 -5.47
N ASN A 63 9.67 9.55 -5.90
CA ASN A 63 8.89 10.77 -6.10
C ASN A 63 8.80 11.58 -4.78
N ASN A 64 8.96 12.89 -4.88
CA ASN A 64 8.95 13.80 -3.72
C ASN A 64 7.63 13.80 -2.94
N GLY A 65 6.56 13.22 -3.47
CA GLY A 65 5.29 13.02 -2.77
C GLY A 65 5.16 11.67 -2.04
N ALA A 66 6.16 10.79 -2.05
CA ALA A 66 6.11 9.48 -1.37
C ALA A 66 6.00 9.61 0.16
N GLU A 67 4.88 9.23 0.77
CA GLU A 67 4.63 9.50 2.20
C GLU A 67 4.20 8.27 3.02
N LEU A 68 3.81 7.18 2.35
CA LEU A 68 3.18 6.03 3.02
C LEU A 68 3.79 4.71 2.55
N LEU A 69 4.17 3.86 3.50
CA LEU A 69 4.62 2.49 3.29
C LEU A 69 3.52 1.49 3.67
N ILE A 70 3.24 0.55 2.75
CA ILE A 70 2.32 -0.57 3.01
C ILE A 70 3.10 -1.87 2.78
N PRO A 71 3.48 -2.60 3.85
CA PRO A 71 4.16 -3.88 3.70
C PRO A 71 3.21 -4.89 3.07
N VAL A 72 3.68 -5.61 2.06
CA VAL A 72 2.85 -6.59 1.34
C VAL A 72 2.98 -7.94 2.05
N PRO A 73 1.87 -8.59 2.43
CA PRO A 73 1.88 -9.91 3.05
C PRO A 73 2.53 -11.00 2.16
N PRO A 74 2.88 -12.16 2.74
CA PRO A 74 3.21 -13.35 1.96
C PRO A 74 2.06 -13.70 0.97
N LEU A 75 2.32 -14.12 -0.26
CA LEU A 75 3.55 -14.69 -0.84
C LEU A 75 4.46 -13.69 -1.58
N LEU A 76 4.01 -12.46 -1.80
CA LEU A 76 4.76 -11.48 -2.61
C LEU A 76 5.87 -10.79 -1.80
N CYS A 77 5.57 -10.48 -0.53
CA CYS A 77 6.46 -9.72 0.34
C CYS A 77 6.85 -8.36 -0.28
N GLY A 78 7.85 -7.68 0.29
CA GLY A 78 8.21 -6.33 -0.14
C GLY A 78 7.24 -5.26 0.37
N VAL A 79 7.21 -4.13 -0.32
CA VAL A 79 6.50 -2.93 0.13
C VAL A 79 5.89 -2.17 -1.04
N LEU A 80 4.70 -1.61 -0.81
CA LEU A 80 4.15 -0.55 -1.62
C LEU A 80 4.52 0.80 -1.02
N ILE A 81 5.03 1.70 -1.85
CA ILE A 81 5.34 3.08 -1.53
C ILE A 81 4.31 3.93 -2.25
N ILE A 82 3.44 4.59 -1.48
CA ILE A 82 2.38 5.44 -2.01
C ILE A 82 2.89 6.88 -1.96
N GLY A 83 2.95 7.53 -3.12
CA GLY A 83 3.18 8.95 -3.24
C GLY A 83 2.04 9.67 -3.95
N GLU A 84 2.15 10.99 -4.02
CA GLU A 84 1.10 11.85 -4.57
C GLU A 84 0.83 11.59 -6.06
N GLU A 85 1.86 11.32 -6.84
CA GLU A 85 1.77 11.14 -8.30
C GLU A 85 2.19 9.75 -8.77
N THR A 86 2.77 8.93 -7.88
CA THR A 86 3.27 7.61 -8.24
C THR A 86 3.00 6.59 -7.15
N ILE A 87 2.65 5.38 -7.56
CA ILE A 87 2.64 4.20 -6.68
C ILE A 87 3.78 3.28 -7.12
N VAL A 88 4.60 2.86 -6.18
CA VAL A 88 5.75 1.98 -6.42
C VAL A 88 5.58 0.71 -5.61
N TYR A 89 5.76 -0.43 -6.25
CA TYR A 89 6.03 -1.70 -5.57
C TYR A 89 7.53 -1.97 -5.62
N CYS A 90 8.11 -2.30 -4.47
CA CYS A 90 9.53 -2.60 -4.35
C CYS A 90 9.74 -3.83 -3.47
N SER A 91 10.62 -4.72 -3.92
CA SER A 91 11.14 -5.87 -3.19
C SER A 91 12.61 -6.06 -3.55
N ALA A 92 13.26 -7.06 -2.93
CA ALA A 92 14.65 -7.41 -3.24
C ALA A 92 14.88 -7.79 -4.72
N SER A 93 13.83 -8.22 -5.42
CA SER A 93 13.93 -8.73 -6.80
C SER A 93 13.12 -7.94 -7.82
N ALA A 94 12.23 -7.04 -7.38
CA ALA A 94 11.31 -6.35 -8.27
C ALA A 94 11.14 -4.88 -7.89
N PHE A 95 11.15 -4.03 -8.91
CA PHE A 95 10.79 -2.64 -8.82
C PHE A 95 9.77 -2.31 -9.89
N LYS A 96 8.60 -1.83 -9.50
CA LYS A 96 7.52 -1.47 -10.43
C LYS A 96 6.85 -0.19 -10.00
N ALA A 97 6.98 0.85 -10.83
CA ALA A 97 6.28 2.12 -10.65
C ALA A 97 5.12 2.27 -11.64
N ILE A 98 4.04 2.88 -11.19
CA ILE A 98 2.95 3.37 -12.05
C ILE A 98 2.65 4.84 -11.70
N PRO A 99 2.36 5.69 -12.71
CA PRO A 99 1.85 7.03 -12.46
C PRO A 99 0.38 6.97 -12.06
N ILE A 100 -0.04 7.87 -11.18
CA ILE A 100 -1.43 8.09 -10.79
C ILE A 100 -1.81 9.55 -10.99
N ARG A 101 -3.10 9.87 -10.87
CA ARG A 101 -3.53 11.27 -10.78
C ARG A 101 -3.08 11.81 -9.42
N PRO A 102 -2.61 13.08 -9.35
CA PRO A 102 -2.23 13.72 -8.09
C PRO A 102 -3.29 13.51 -7.01
N SER A 103 -2.90 12.85 -5.92
CA SER A 103 -3.79 12.51 -4.82
C SER A 103 -3.00 12.23 -3.54
N ILE A 104 -3.37 12.91 -2.45
CA ILE A 104 -2.77 12.71 -1.13
C ILE A 104 -3.55 11.63 -0.39
N THR A 105 -2.97 10.44 -0.24
CA THR A 105 -3.60 9.28 0.40
C THR A 105 -3.62 9.46 1.91
N LYS A 106 -4.79 9.39 2.53
CA LYS A 106 -4.95 9.60 3.98
C LYS A 106 -5.24 8.33 4.75
N ALA A 107 -5.74 7.30 4.09
CA ALA A 107 -6.00 6.02 4.74
C ALA A 107 -5.89 4.86 3.74
N TYR A 108 -5.57 3.68 4.23
CA TYR A 108 -5.61 2.46 3.43
C TYR A 108 -6.18 1.28 4.23
N GLY A 109 -6.67 0.27 3.51
CA GLY A 109 -7.09 -1.01 4.07
C GLY A 109 -6.82 -2.15 3.08
N THR A 110 -6.46 -3.32 3.61
CA THR A 110 -6.32 -4.55 2.83
C THR A 110 -7.70 -5.14 2.55
N ILE A 111 -8.00 -5.45 1.29
CA ILE A 111 -9.25 -6.13 0.89
C ILE A 111 -9.07 -7.65 0.95
N ASP A 112 -7.93 -8.14 0.44
CA ASP A 112 -7.61 -9.57 0.44
C ASP A 112 -6.48 -9.86 1.42
N ALA A 113 -6.59 -10.97 2.16
CA ALA A 113 -5.59 -11.40 3.14
C ALA A 113 -4.21 -11.69 2.51
N ASN A 114 -4.17 -12.00 1.22
CA ASN A 114 -2.95 -12.25 0.46
C ASN A 114 -2.27 -10.96 -0.05
N GLY A 115 -2.84 -9.78 0.22
CA GLY A 115 -2.29 -8.51 -0.23
C GLY A 115 -2.43 -8.24 -1.73
N SER A 116 -3.35 -8.91 -2.45
CA SER A 116 -3.56 -8.64 -3.88
C SER A 116 -4.37 -7.37 -4.14
N ARG A 117 -5.19 -6.91 -3.19
CA ARG A 117 -6.04 -5.72 -3.35
C ARG A 117 -6.04 -4.84 -2.11
N TYR A 118 -5.93 -3.54 -2.33
CA TYR A 118 -5.97 -2.51 -1.30
C TYR A 118 -6.98 -1.43 -1.68
N LEU A 119 -7.66 -0.92 -0.67
CA LEU A 119 -8.49 0.28 -0.77
C LEU A 119 -7.70 1.46 -0.21
N LEU A 120 -7.52 2.51 -1.01
CA LEU A 120 -6.91 3.77 -0.59
C LEU A 120 -8.00 4.85 -0.56
N GLY A 121 -8.02 5.65 0.49
CA GLY A 121 -8.85 6.84 0.61
C GLY A 121 -8.00 8.09 0.61
N ASP A 122 -8.38 9.09 -0.19
CA ASP A 122 -7.63 10.34 -0.30
C ASP A 122 -8.32 11.53 0.40
N HIS A 123 -7.59 12.65 0.47
CA HIS A 123 -8.07 13.93 1.02
C HIS A 123 -9.28 14.52 0.27
N SER A 124 -9.50 14.11 -0.99
CA SER A 124 -10.61 14.55 -1.83
C SER A 124 -11.84 13.62 -1.72
N CYS A 125 -11.85 12.73 -0.74
CA CYS A 125 -12.91 11.74 -0.51
C CYS A 125 -13.11 10.77 -1.70
N LEU A 126 -12.07 10.54 -2.50
CA LEU A 126 -12.05 9.51 -3.52
C LEU A 126 -11.57 8.18 -2.94
N LEU A 127 -12.05 7.10 -3.56
CA LEU A 127 -11.60 5.75 -3.27
C LEU A 127 -10.84 5.22 -4.45
N HIS A 128 -9.69 4.63 -4.15
CA HIS A 128 -8.84 4.01 -5.14
C HIS A 128 -8.66 2.54 -4.81
N LEU A 129 -8.94 1.69 -5.79
CA LEU A 129 -8.62 0.27 -5.74
C LEU A 129 -7.24 0.09 -6.36
N LEU A 130 -6.29 -0.32 -5.53
CA LEU A 130 -4.96 -0.76 -5.96
C LEU A 130 -4.96 -2.29 -6.03
N VAL A 131 -4.50 -2.82 -7.15
CA VAL A 131 -4.41 -4.25 -7.40
C VAL A 131 -2.96 -4.60 -7.73
N ILE A 132 -2.42 -5.61 -7.05
CA ILE A 132 -1.13 -6.20 -7.37
C ILE A 132 -1.38 -7.60 -7.92
N THR A 133 -0.85 -7.90 -9.10
CA THR A 133 -0.84 -9.26 -9.64
C THR A 133 0.57 -9.69 -9.99
N HIS A 134 0.85 -10.98 -9.83
CA HIS A 134 2.13 -11.57 -10.17
C HIS A 134 1.91 -12.68 -11.21
N GLU A 135 2.41 -12.49 -12.42
CA GLU A 135 2.35 -13.49 -13.49
C GLU A 135 3.76 -13.81 -13.97
N LYS A 136 4.17 -15.09 -13.88
CA LYS A 136 5.40 -15.63 -14.49
C LYS A 136 6.61 -14.69 -14.32
N GLU A 137 6.92 -14.33 -13.07
CA GLU A 137 8.01 -13.43 -12.63
C GLU A 137 7.80 -11.92 -12.85
N ARG A 138 6.66 -11.50 -13.39
CA ARG A 138 6.33 -10.08 -13.56
C ARG A 138 5.29 -9.64 -12.55
N THR A 139 5.59 -8.54 -11.87
CA THR A 139 4.63 -7.84 -11.02
C THR A 139 3.93 -6.74 -11.81
N PHE A 140 2.60 -6.73 -11.76
CA PHE A 140 1.75 -5.71 -12.35
C PHE A 140 1.03 -4.93 -11.26
N LEU A 141 0.95 -3.62 -11.45
CA LEU A 141 0.15 -2.73 -10.62
C LEU A 141 -1.00 -2.19 -11.46
N GLY A 142 -2.22 -2.41 -10.96
CA GLY A 142 -3.45 -1.85 -11.50
C GLY A 142 -4.01 -0.81 -10.52
N TYR A 143 -4.43 0.35 -11.05
CA TYR A 143 -4.99 1.42 -10.24
C TYR A 143 -6.30 1.91 -10.84
N GLN A 144 -7.36 1.90 -10.04
CA GLN A 144 -8.69 2.34 -10.47
C GLN A 144 -9.32 3.25 -9.43
N THR A 145 -9.82 4.40 -9.87
CA THR A 145 -10.50 5.38 -9.00
C THR A 145 -12.02 5.33 -9.16
N ALA A 146 -12.74 5.52 -8.06
CA ALA A 146 -14.19 5.70 -8.02
C ALA A 146 -14.55 6.80 -7.00
N MET A 147 -15.64 7.54 -7.28
CA MET A 147 -16.18 8.50 -6.31
C MET A 147 -16.85 7.76 -5.15
N CYS A 148 -16.61 8.22 -3.93
CA CYS A 148 -17.39 7.81 -2.77
C CYS A 148 -18.74 8.57 -2.77
N PRO A 149 -19.90 7.90 -2.87
CA PRO A 149 -21.17 8.60 -2.78
C PRO A 149 -21.42 9.08 -1.34
N ARG A 150 -21.29 10.40 -1.13
CA ARG A 150 -21.71 11.23 0.01
C ARG A 150 -21.46 10.66 1.43
N GLY A 151 -20.50 11.29 2.14
CA GLY A 151 -20.63 11.57 3.58
C GLY A 151 -20.09 10.54 4.58
N MET A 152 -19.46 9.46 4.15
CA MET A 152 -18.82 8.49 5.04
C MET A 152 -17.63 7.92 4.29
N LEU A 153 -16.41 8.04 4.79
CA LEU A 153 -15.43 6.94 4.71
C LEU A 153 -14.06 7.23 5.37
N LEU A 154 -13.72 8.47 5.73
CA LEU A 154 -12.44 8.70 6.42
C LEU A 154 -12.40 7.94 7.75
N ILE A 155 -13.49 7.96 8.52
CA ILE A 155 -13.66 7.19 9.77
C ILE A 155 -13.74 5.67 9.51
N GLN A 156 -14.19 5.23 8.34
CA GLN A 156 -14.56 3.84 8.06
C GLN A 156 -13.38 3.01 7.52
N ILE A 157 -12.42 3.62 6.80
CA ILE A 157 -11.14 2.97 6.47
C ILE A 157 -10.23 2.93 7.72
N ILE A 158 -10.28 3.96 8.57
CA ILE A 158 -9.57 3.98 9.87
C ILE A 158 -10.07 2.84 10.78
N CYS A 159 -11.38 2.57 10.81
CA CYS A 159 -11.94 1.44 11.58
C CYS A 159 -11.50 0.05 11.08
N LEU A 160 -10.98 -0.08 9.86
CA LEU A 160 -10.46 -1.35 9.32
C LEU A 160 -8.95 -1.52 9.53
N SER A 161 -8.23 -0.44 9.81
CA SER A 161 -6.76 -0.45 9.98
C SER A 161 -6.33 -0.70 11.43
N HIS A 162 -7.24 -0.59 12.42
CA HIS A 162 -7.00 -0.96 13.81
C HIS A 162 -8.08 -1.94 14.31
N PRO A 163 -7.72 -3.18 14.68
CA PRO A 163 -8.67 -4.14 15.24
C PRO A 163 -8.91 -3.80 16.72
N VAL A 164 -9.73 -2.81 17.00
CA VAL A 164 -10.29 -2.59 18.34
C VAL A 164 -11.82 -2.71 18.24
N GLU A 165 -12.30 -3.89 18.67
CA GLU A 165 -13.67 -4.28 19.04
C GLU A 165 -14.81 -3.35 18.63
N LEU A 166 -15.45 -3.60 17.47
CA LEU A 166 -16.84 -3.17 17.28
C LEU A 166 -17.61 -4.22 16.46
N GLU A 167 -18.17 -5.20 17.17
CA GLU A 167 -18.79 -6.40 16.61
C GLU A 167 -20.11 -6.11 15.86
N ALA A 168 -20.80 -5.01 16.19
CA ALA A 168 -22.05 -4.61 15.54
C ALA A 168 -21.87 -3.88 14.19
N ALA A 169 -20.72 -3.25 13.94
CA ALA A 169 -20.46 -2.53 12.69
C ALA A 169 -20.07 -3.48 11.54
N ARG A 170 -19.55 -4.68 11.86
CA ARG A 170 -19.00 -5.63 10.89
C ARG A 170 -20.05 -6.10 9.88
N THR A 171 -21.26 -6.43 10.31
CA THR A 171 -22.26 -7.07 9.43
C THR A 171 -22.87 -6.10 8.41
N TRP A 172 -23.18 -4.87 8.82
CA TRP A 172 -23.71 -3.84 7.91
C TRP A 172 -22.60 -3.27 7.00
N MET A 173 -21.38 -3.11 7.52
CA MET A 173 -20.24 -2.63 6.73
C MET A 173 -19.78 -3.63 5.66
N ILE A 174 -19.79 -4.93 5.97
CA ILE A 174 -19.48 -5.99 4.99
C ILE A 174 -20.51 -5.99 3.85
N VAL A 175 -21.80 -5.82 4.16
CA VAL A 175 -22.86 -5.74 3.13
C VAL A 175 -22.67 -4.54 2.21
N GLN A 176 -22.32 -3.38 2.76
CA GLN A 176 -22.15 -2.15 1.96
C GLN A 176 -20.85 -2.17 1.14
N LEU A 177 -19.76 -2.74 1.67
CA LEU A 177 -18.53 -2.97 0.92
C LEU A 177 -18.73 -4.04 -0.16
N LEU A 178 -19.47 -5.12 0.12
CA LEU A 178 -19.88 -6.12 -0.89
C LEU A 178 -20.71 -5.48 -1.99
N MET A 179 -21.62 -4.57 -1.67
CA MET A 179 -22.42 -3.84 -2.66
C MET A 179 -21.54 -2.96 -3.56
N VAL A 180 -20.57 -2.23 -3.00
CA VAL A 180 -19.64 -1.41 -3.78
C VAL A 180 -18.71 -2.28 -4.63
N LEU A 181 -18.16 -3.36 -4.07
CA LEU A 181 -17.32 -4.31 -4.80
C LEU A 181 -18.11 -5.04 -5.90
N LEU A 182 -19.37 -5.38 -5.66
CA LEU A 182 -20.27 -5.98 -6.65
C LEU A 182 -20.59 -4.98 -7.77
N GLN A 183 -20.84 -3.71 -7.45
CA GLN A 183 -21.04 -2.67 -8.46
C GLN A 183 -19.78 -2.41 -9.30
N VAL A 184 -18.59 -2.44 -8.68
CA VAL A 184 -17.31 -2.32 -9.37
C VAL A 184 -17.08 -3.54 -10.28
N GLN A 185 -17.32 -4.76 -9.79
CA GLN A 185 -17.23 -6.00 -10.58
C GLN A 185 -18.22 -6.03 -11.74
N ILE A 186 -19.48 -5.65 -11.53
CA ILE A 186 -20.51 -5.54 -12.58
C ILE A 186 -20.07 -4.51 -13.63
N LYS A 187 -19.45 -3.39 -13.22
CA LYS A 187 -18.96 -2.37 -14.15
C LYS A 187 -17.69 -2.79 -14.91
N MET A 188 -16.88 -3.70 -14.35
CA MET A 188 -15.76 -4.34 -15.03
C MET A 188 -16.24 -5.36 -16.06
N HIS A 189 -17.18 -6.24 -15.70
CA HIS A 189 -17.77 -7.22 -16.63
C HIS A 189 -18.59 -6.55 -17.75
N GLY A 190 -19.33 -5.48 -17.45
CA GLY A 190 -20.08 -4.70 -18.43
C GLY A 190 -19.20 -3.94 -19.44
N ARG A 191 -17.98 -3.53 -19.05
CA ARG A 191 -17.00 -2.93 -19.99
C ARG A 191 -16.29 -3.98 -20.83
N LEU A 192 -16.06 -5.19 -20.31
CA LEU A 192 -15.51 -6.30 -21.09
C LEU A 192 -16.50 -6.78 -22.16
N PHE A 193 -17.81 -6.76 -21.88
CA PHE A 193 -18.84 -7.13 -22.85
C PHE A 193 -19.00 -6.10 -23.97
N ARG A 194 -18.88 -4.80 -23.67
CA ARG A 194 -18.91 -3.74 -24.71
C ARG A 194 -17.69 -3.73 -25.63
N LYS A 195 -16.54 -4.26 -25.19
CA LYS A 195 -15.34 -4.39 -26.04
C LYS A 195 -15.34 -5.63 -26.95
N LYS A 196 -16.19 -6.63 -26.69
CA LYS A 196 -16.32 -7.83 -27.55
C LYS A 196 -17.34 -7.69 -28.69
N LEU A 197 -18.09 -6.59 -28.76
CA LEU A 197 -19.11 -6.37 -29.80
C LEU A 197 -18.66 -5.44 -30.96
N TRP A 198 -17.39 -5.04 -31.00
CA TRP A 198 -16.83 -4.19 -32.07
C TRP A 198 -15.76 -4.88 -32.94
N PHE A 199 -15.60 -6.20 -32.81
CA PHE A 199 -14.79 -7.04 -33.70
C PHE A 199 -15.65 -8.18 -34.26
N LYS A 200 -16.68 -7.82 -35.03
CA LYS A 200 -17.34 -8.66 -36.04
C LYS A 200 -18.37 -7.81 -36.77
N LEU A 201 -17.91 -7.11 -37.80
CA LEU A 201 -18.61 -6.76 -39.03
C LEU A 201 -17.52 -6.52 -40.09
#